data_AF-A0A7C5XZX4-F1
#
_entry.id   AF-A0A7C5XZX4-F1
#
_cell.length_a   1.000
_cell.length_b   1.000
_cell.length_c   1.000
_cell.angle_alpha   90.00
_cell.angle_beta   90.00
_cell.angle_gamma   90.00
#
_symmetry.space_group_name_H-M   'P 1'
#
loop_
_entity.id
_entity.type
_entity.pdbx_description
1 polymer ?
#
loop_
_entity_poly.entity_id
_entity_poly.type
_entity_poly.pdbx_seq_one_letter_code
_entity_poly.pdbx_strand_id
1 'polypeptide(L)'
;MRIKMRVAVGSLNKSKIRGVEKAFKIFYPEAVIMGVDVKGLEPQPIGFDMILRNSVYRASKALEISDTDLGVSVEAGLIGLVDRWFDIHVAVIIDRE
;
A
#
# COMPACT_ATOMS: atom_id res chain seq x y z
N MET A 1 4.30 25.00 -14.04
CA MET A 1 4.86 24.03 -13.08
C MET A 1 4.45 22.64 -13.53
N ARG A 2 5.37 21.67 -13.64
CA ARG A 2 4.98 20.27 -13.84
C ARG A 2 4.38 19.76 -12.53
N ILE A 3 3.12 19.33 -12.56
CA ILE A 3 2.48 18.67 -11.41
C ILE A 3 3.22 17.35 -11.23
N LYS A 4 3.87 17.17 -10.07
CA LYS A 4 4.54 15.92 -9.71
C LYS A 4 3.50 14.99 -9.11
N MET A 5 3.44 13.74 -9.59
CA MET A 5 2.58 12.72 -9.01
C MET A 5 2.94 12.50 -7.54
N ARG A 6 1.97 12.67 -6.66
CA ARG A 6 2.10 12.44 -5.21
C ARG A 6 1.42 11.12 -4.88
N VAL A 7 2.15 10.25 -4.17
CA VAL A 7 1.69 8.91 -3.80
C VAL A 7 1.82 8.73 -2.30
N ALA A 8 0.73 8.39 -1.63
CA ALA A 8 0.73 8.07 -0.21
C ALA A 8 0.69 6.57 0.02
N VAL A 9 1.63 6.06 0.82
CA VAL A 9 1.72 4.65 1.19
C VAL A 9 1.12 4.49 2.58
N GLY A 10 0.14 3.61 2.76
CA GLY A 10 -0.51 3.31 4.05
C GLY A 10 0.37 2.52 5.03
N SER A 11 1.64 2.89 5.15
CA SER A 11 2.62 2.32 6.06
C SER A 11 3.78 3.29 6.31
N LEU A 12 4.36 3.22 7.51
CA LEU A 12 5.64 3.87 7.85
C LEU A 12 6.86 2.93 7.67
N ASN A 13 6.65 1.70 7.20
CA ASN A 13 7.75 0.76 6.96
C ASN A 13 8.63 1.24 5.78
N LYS A 14 9.90 1.54 6.08
CA LYS A 14 10.86 2.06 5.10
C LYS A 14 11.05 1.17 3.87
N SER A 15 11.01 -0.16 4.05
CA SER A 15 11.16 -1.10 2.93
C SER A 15 9.94 -1.06 2.00
N LYS A 16 8.72 -0.99 2.56
CA LYS A 16 7.50 -0.84 1.77
C LYS A 16 7.50 0.48 0.99
N ILE A 17 7.81 1.59 1.66
CA ILE A 17 7.90 2.92 1.03
C ILE A 17 8.93 2.92 -0.10
N ARG A 18 10.14 2.37 0.14
CA ARG A 18 11.19 2.32 -0.88
C ARG A 18 10.84 1.40 -2.06
N GLY A 19 10.13 0.31 -1.81
CA GLY A 19 9.61 -0.57 -2.86
C GLY A 19 8.65 0.17 -3.79
N VAL A 20 7.69 0.88 -3.20
CA VAL A 20 6.73 1.73 -3.94
C VAL A 20 7.48 2.84 -4.70
N GLU A 21 8.42 3.54 -4.07
CA GLU A 21 9.22 4.57 -4.72
C GLU A 21 9.95 4.04 -5.96
N LYS A 22 10.63 2.90 -5.84
CA LYS A 22 11.32 2.27 -6.98
C LYS A 22 10.33 1.91 -8.09
N ALA A 23 9.19 1.32 -7.76
CA ALA A 23 8.19 0.94 -8.74
C ALA A 23 7.62 2.15 -9.50
N PHE A 24 7.25 3.22 -8.77
CA PHE A 24 6.69 4.42 -9.39
C PHE A 24 7.72 5.19 -10.22
N LYS A 25 8.97 5.29 -9.76
CA LYS A 25 10.02 6.02 -10.49
C LYS A 25 10.42 5.40 -11.83
N ILE A 26 10.06 4.14 -12.09
CA ILE A 26 10.22 3.52 -13.42
C ILE A 26 9.35 4.24 -14.47
N PHE A 27 8.14 4.67 -14.09
CA PHE A 27 7.17 5.29 -15.00
C PHE A 27 7.05 6.80 -14.80
N TYR A 28 7.23 7.27 -13.56
CA TYR A 28 7.10 8.65 -13.13
C TYR A 28 8.36 9.07 -12.36
N PRO A 29 9.46 9.43 -13.05
CA PRO A 29 10.75 9.72 -12.41
C PRO A 29 10.69 10.82 -11.33
N GLU A 30 9.76 11.76 -11.49
CA GLU A 30 9.53 12.89 -10.58
C GLU A 30 8.48 12.61 -9.50
N ALA A 31 7.98 11.37 -9.37
CA ALA A 31 6.99 11.02 -8.35
C ALA A 31 7.54 11.20 -6.94
N VAL A 32 6.68 11.72 -6.05
CA VAL A 32 6.97 11.95 -4.63
C VAL A 32 6.17 10.95 -3.81
N ILE A 33 6.86 10.10 -3.05
CA ILE A 33 6.26 9.06 -2.23
C ILE A 33 6.37 9.48 -0.76
N MET A 34 5.27 9.34 -0.03
CA MET A 34 5.22 9.59 1.42
C MET A 34 4.55 8.43 2.16
N GLY A 35 5.06 8.10 3.35
CA GLY A 35 4.42 7.13 4.24
C GLY A 35 3.37 7.80 5.12
N VAL A 36 2.24 7.12 5.32
CA VAL A 36 1.14 7.55 6.17
C VAL A 36 0.88 6.46 7.22
N ASP A 37 0.77 6.89 8.48
CA ASP A 37 0.38 6.00 9.57
C ASP A 37 -1.13 5.74 9.52
N VAL A 38 -1.51 4.50 9.20
CA VAL A 38 -2.91 4.05 9.18
C VAL A 38 -3.14 3.11 10.36
N LYS A 39 -4.05 3.53 11.25
CA LYS A 39 -4.37 2.85 12.52
C LYS A 39 -5.63 1.99 12.42
N GLY A 40 -5.83 1.13 13.42
CA GLY A 40 -7.07 0.36 13.61
C GLY A 40 -7.14 -0.96 12.87
N LEU A 41 -6.00 -1.53 12.47
CA LEU A 41 -5.92 -2.84 11.83
C LEU A 41 -5.07 -3.81 12.66
N GLU A 42 -5.42 -5.09 12.59
CA GLU A 42 -4.65 -6.18 13.18
C GLU A 42 -3.22 -6.26 12.56
N PRO A 43 -2.19 -6.63 13.34
CA PRO A 43 -0.80 -6.63 12.86
C PRO A 43 -0.50 -7.62 11.74
N GLN A 44 -1.16 -8.79 11.72
CA GLN A 44 -0.92 -9.86 10.75
C GLN A 44 -2.26 -10.43 10.24
N PRO A 45 -2.71 -10.08 9.03
CA PRO A 45 -3.91 -10.66 8.45
C PRO A 45 -3.72 -12.13 8.06
N ILE A 46 -4.73 -12.95 8.35
CA ILE A 46 -4.82 -14.36 7.97
C ILE A 46 -6.00 -14.54 7.00
N GLY A 47 -5.75 -15.21 5.89
CA GLY A 47 -6.72 -15.43 4.82
C GLY A 47 -6.73 -14.31 3.78
N PHE A 48 -6.96 -14.67 2.52
CA PHE A 48 -6.86 -13.75 1.39
C PHE A 48 -7.84 -12.57 1.49
N ASP A 49 -9.07 -12.83 1.94
CA ASP A 49 -10.09 -11.78 2.11
C ASP A 49 -9.68 -10.70 3.11
N MET A 50 -9.09 -11.10 4.24
CA MET A 50 -8.62 -10.16 5.25
C MET A 50 -7.43 -9.33 4.73
N ILE A 51 -6.50 -9.98 4.03
CA ILE A 51 -5.33 -9.33 3.42
C ILE A 51 -5.80 -8.27 2.43
N LEU A 52 -6.76 -8.60 1.57
CA LEU A 52 -7.28 -7.69 0.56
C LEU A 52 -8.05 -6.52 1.21
N ARG A 53 -8.94 -6.80 2.18
CA ARG A 53 -9.68 -5.76 2.93
C ARG A 53 -8.75 -4.78 3.63
N ASN A 54 -7.74 -5.28 4.34
CA ASN A 54 -6.74 -4.44 5.01
C ASN A 54 -5.94 -3.62 3.99
N SER A 55 -5.57 -4.23 2.86
CA SER A 55 -4.83 -3.54 1.79
C SER A 55 -5.62 -2.39 1.18
N VAL A 56 -6.89 -2.61 0.85
CA VAL A 56 -7.79 -1.58 0.35
C VAL A 56 -7.98 -0.48 1.40
N TYR A 57 -8.28 -0.84 2.65
CA TYR A 57 -8.44 0.14 3.72
C TYR A 57 -7.19 1.02 3.92
N ARG A 58 -5.99 0.42 3.93
CA ARG A 58 -4.73 1.16 4.04
C ARG A 58 -4.51 2.11 2.89
N ALA A 59 -4.73 1.66 1.65
CA ALA A 59 -4.57 2.50 0.46
C ALA A 59 -5.58 3.67 0.46
N SER A 60 -6.86 3.39 0.72
CA SER A 60 -7.91 4.42 0.78
C SER A 60 -7.65 5.44 1.89
N LYS A 61 -7.29 4.99 3.10
CA LYS A 61 -6.98 5.92 4.21
C LYS A 61 -5.72 6.73 3.96
N ALA A 62 -4.71 6.15 3.34
CA ALA A 62 -3.51 6.90 2.95
C ALA A 62 -3.86 8.04 1.99
N LEU A 63 -4.67 7.75 0.97
CA LEU A 63 -5.17 8.76 0.01
C LEU A 63 -5.97 9.87 0.73
N GLU A 64 -6.93 9.48 1.56
CA GLU A 64 -7.83 10.39 2.28
C GLU A 64 -7.08 11.33 3.26
N ILE A 65 -6.12 10.80 4.02
CA ILE A 65 -5.35 11.57 5.02
C ILE A 65 -4.39 12.57 4.36
N SER A 66 -3.83 12.21 3.20
CA SER A 66 -2.73 12.95 2.59
C SER A 66 -3.13 13.86 1.44
N ASP A 67 -4.36 13.75 0.94
CA ASP A 67 -4.86 14.44 -0.24
C ASP A 67 -3.86 14.35 -1.42
N THR A 68 -3.40 13.12 -1.72
CA THR A 68 -2.46 12.81 -2.80
C THR A 68 -3.18 12.36 -4.08
N ASP A 69 -2.44 12.07 -5.15
CA ASP A 69 -3.05 11.61 -6.41
C ASP A 69 -3.40 10.12 -6.32
N LEU A 70 -2.60 9.34 -5.58
CA LEU A 70 -2.77 7.90 -5.39
C LEU A 70 -2.51 7.47 -3.95
N GLY A 71 -3.33 6.53 -3.47
CA GLY A 71 -3.10 5.76 -2.25
C GLY A 71 -2.57 4.37 -2.57
N VAL A 72 -1.57 3.90 -1.82
CA VAL A 72 -0.93 2.61 -2.04
C VAL A 72 -0.83 1.83 -0.73
N SER A 73 -1.09 0.53 -0.81
CA SER A 73 -0.76 -0.44 0.23
C SER A 73 0.12 -1.54 -0.34
N VAL A 74 0.99 -2.09 0.52
CA VAL A 74 1.70 -3.35 0.30
C VAL A 74 1.55 -4.14 1.59
N GLU A 75 0.61 -5.10 1.64
CA GLU A 75 0.30 -5.84 2.86
C GLU A 75 0.71 -7.30 2.74
N ALA A 76 1.46 -7.76 3.73
CA ALA A 76 1.82 -9.15 3.88
C ALA A 76 0.74 -9.87 4.68
N GLY A 77 0.52 -11.15 4.41
CA GLY A 77 -0.37 -11.97 5.20
C GLY A 77 -0.26 -13.45 4.88
N LEU A 78 -0.80 -14.26 5.77
CA LEU A 78 -0.72 -15.71 5.66
C LEU A 78 -1.97 -16.28 5.00
N ILE A 79 -1.79 -17.19 4.04
CA ILE A 79 -2.86 -18.01 3.49
C ILE A 79 -2.56 -19.50 3.70
N GLY A 80 -3.60 -20.27 4.02
CA GLY A 80 -3.55 -21.72 4.01
C GLY A 80 -3.96 -22.22 2.62
N LEU A 81 -3.09 -22.98 1.96
CA LEU A 81 -3.38 -23.61 0.68
C LEU A 81 -2.64 -24.96 0.62
N VAL A 82 -3.22 -25.99 0.01
CA VAL A 82 -2.59 -27.32 -0.14
C VAL A 82 -1.96 -27.86 1.15
N ASP A 83 -2.68 -27.74 2.27
CA ASP A 83 -2.24 -28.15 3.61
C ASP A 83 -0.92 -27.52 4.09
N ARG A 84 -0.59 -26.32 3.60
CA ARG A 84 0.61 -25.54 3.96
C ARG A 84 0.27 -24.07 4.14
N TRP A 85 1.17 -23.35 4.82
CA TRP A 85 1.09 -21.90 5.01
C TRP A 85 2.02 -21.18 4.03
N PHE A 86 1.50 -20.12 3.41
CA PHE A 86 2.24 -19.24 2.53
C PHE A 86 2.15 -17.80 3.02
N ASP A 87 3.28 -17.11 3.04
CA ASP A 87 3.30 -15.65 3.14
C ASP A 87 3.11 -15.06 1.75
N ILE A 88 2.11 -14.20 1.60
CA ILE A 88 1.81 -13.50 0.36
C ILE A 88 1.80 -12.00 0.59
N HIS A 89 2.13 -11.24 -0.44
CA HIS A 89 2.13 -9.78 -0.40
C HIS A 89 1.16 -9.27 -1.46
N VAL A 90 0.19 -8.47 -1.04
CA VAL A 90 -0.79 -7.84 -1.93
C VAL A 90 -0.47 -6.35 -2.02
N ALA A 91 -0.28 -5.88 -3.25
CA ALA A 91 -0.18 -4.46 -3.55
C ALA A 91 -1.52 -3.94 -4.07
N VAL A 92 -2.02 -2.85 -3.48
CA VAL A 92 -3.24 -2.16 -3.91
C VAL A 92 -2.88 -0.71 -4.22
N ILE A 93 -3.36 -0.21 -5.36
CA ILE A 93 -3.26 1.19 -5.78
C ILE A 93 -4.67 1.70 -6.00
N ILE A 94 -5.00 2.84 -5.42
CA ILE A 94 -6.31 3.49 -5.51
C ILE A 94 -6.08 4.94 -5.91
N ASP A 95 -6.85 5.42 -6.90
CA ASP A 95 -6.94 6.82 -7.29
C ASP A 95 -8.18 7.48 -6.67
N ARG A 96 -8.49 8.71 -7.11
CA ARG A 96 -9.60 9.50 -6.55
C ARG A 96 -10.96 9.21 -7.19
N GLU A 97 -10.99 8.48 -8.30
CA GLU A 97 -12.21 8.18 -9.09
C GLU A 97 -12.72 6.76 -8.80
#